data_AF-A0A2E1J9G7-F1
#
_entry.id   AF-A0A2E1J9G7-F1
#
_cell.length_a   1.000
_cell.length_b   1.000
_cell.length_c   1.000
_cell.angle_alpha   90.00
_cell.angle_beta   90.00
_cell.angle_gamma   90.00
#
_symmetry.space_group_name_H-M   'P 1'
#
loop_
_entity.id
_entity.type
_entity.pdbx_description
1 polymer ?
#
loop_
_entity_poly.entity_id
_entity_poly.type
_entity_poly.pdbx_seq_one_letter_code
_entity_poly.pdbx_strand_id
1 'polypeptide(L)'
;MSEDDAIANLRVQEYLDDVSNLNLSTSKSQWYNVDVATLLVNCKVVGHDIDESTGASLIFLEKSVLMCCCDSGKMHHYPKHLLHCFVDDKRDGHDNPDGVIFKAELFSISPSEEQLCWEEVCHSEIQVPNVQNKVSRWLSWLNS
;
A
#
# COMPACT_ATOMS: atom_id res chain seq x y z
N MET A 1 -18.59 -8.83 20.67
CA MET A 1 -17.67 -8.18 19.72
C MET A 1 -16.83 -7.22 20.52
N SER A 2 -15.50 -7.32 20.44
CA SER A 2 -14.61 -6.38 21.13
C SER A 2 -14.56 -5.05 20.34
N GLU A 3 -14.16 -3.97 21.01
CA GLU A 3 -13.97 -2.66 20.36
C GLU A 3 -12.94 -2.74 19.22
N ASP A 4 -11.88 -3.53 19.42
CA ASP A 4 -10.86 -3.82 18.40
C ASP A 4 -11.44 -4.47 17.14
N ASP A 5 -12.38 -5.40 17.30
CA ASP A 5 -13.04 -6.06 16.15
C ASP A 5 -13.92 -5.06 15.38
N ALA A 6 -14.56 -4.12 16.07
CA ALA A 6 -15.36 -3.09 15.42
C ALA A 6 -14.49 -2.12 14.61
N ILE A 7 -13.34 -1.72 15.15
CA ILE A 7 -12.37 -0.87 14.46
C ILE A 7 -11.79 -1.59 13.24
N ALA A 8 -11.38 -2.85 13.40
CA ALA A 8 -10.84 -3.62 12.27
C ALA A 8 -11.86 -3.77 11.13
N ASN A 9 -13.13 -4.05 11.45
CA ASN A 9 -14.20 -4.11 10.46
C ASN A 9 -14.44 -2.75 9.77
N LEU A 10 -14.37 -1.64 10.51
CA LEU A 10 -14.47 -0.30 9.93
C LEU A 10 -13.35 -0.05 8.92
N ARG A 11 -12.11 -0.44 9.23
CA ARG A 11 -10.97 -0.30 8.30
C ARG A 11 -11.15 -1.09 7.02
N VAL A 12 -11.74 -2.29 7.10
CA VAL A 12 -12.06 -3.08 5.90
C VAL A 12 -13.12 -2.35 5.05
N GLN A 13 -14.14 -1.76 5.67
CA GLN A 13 -15.16 -0.99 4.94
C GLN A 13 -14.56 0.27 4.30
N GLU A 14 -13.76 1.06 5.03
CA GLU A 14 -13.05 2.22 4.50
C GLU A 14 -12.22 1.86 3.25
N TYR A 15 -11.49 0.74 3.31
CA TYR A 15 -10.72 0.24 2.18
C TYR A 15 -11.60 -0.13 0.97
N LEU A 16 -12.68 -0.88 1.18
CA LEU A 16 -13.57 -1.30 0.09
C LEU A 16 -14.33 -0.13 -0.54
N ASP A 17 -14.68 0.88 0.25
CA ASP A 17 -15.28 2.13 -0.22
C ASP A 17 -14.30 2.90 -1.11
N ASP A 18 -13.04 3.06 -0.66
CA ASP A 18 -12.01 3.75 -1.43
C ASP A 18 -11.73 3.04 -2.77
N VAL A 19 -11.63 1.71 -2.76
CA VAL A 19 -11.46 0.93 -4.00
C VAL A 19 -12.68 1.02 -4.90
N SER A 20 -13.89 1.07 -4.34
CA SER A 20 -15.13 1.18 -5.13
C SER A 20 -15.29 2.57 -5.77
N ASN A 21 -14.64 3.59 -5.22
CA ASN A 21 -14.57 4.92 -5.82
C ASN A 21 -13.59 5.00 -7.00
N LEU A 22 -12.75 3.97 -7.20
CA LEU A 22 -11.92 3.87 -8.38
C LEU A 22 -12.78 3.51 -9.60
N ASN A 23 -12.50 4.14 -10.75
CA ASN A 23 -13.15 3.84 -12.03
C ASN A 23 -12.62 2.52 -12.65
N LEU A 24 -12.65 1.42 -11.88
CA LEU A 24 -12.22 0.11 -12.33
C LEU A 24 -13.29 -0.57 -13.21
N SER A 25 -12.84 -1.49 -14.07
CA SER A 25 -13.75 -2.38 -14.80
C SER A 25 -14.53 -3.28 -13.84
N THR A 26 -15.75 -3.65 -14.22
CA THR A 26 -16.64 -4.49 -13.40
C THR A 26 -15.97 -5.74 -12.84
N SER A 27 -15.15 -6.45 -13.63
CA SER A 27 -14.43 -7.65 -13.16
C SER A 27 -13.44 -7.36 -12.03
N LYS A 28 -12.66 -6.28 -12.14
CA LYS A 28 -11.71 -5.85 -11.10
C LYS A 28 -12.43 -5.35 -9.85
N SER A 29 -13.51 -4.59 -10.01
CA SER A 29 -14.34 -4.16 -8.87
C SER A 29 -14.94 -5.35 -8.15
N GLN A 30 -15.41 -6.37 -8.89
CA GLN A 30 -15.95 -7.59 -8.31
C GLN A 30 -14.88 -8.41 -7.59
N TRP A 31 -13.67 -8.48 -8.15
CA TRP A 31 -12.53 -9.14 -7.52
C TRP A 31 -12.20 -8.53 -6.14
N TYR A 32 -12.20 -7.20 -6.03
CA TYR A 32 -12.01 -6.55 -4.73
C TYR A 32 -13.19 -6.79 -3.77
N ASN A 33 -14.41 -6.54 -4.22
CA ASN A 33 -15.60 -6.58 -3.36
C ASN A 33 -16.04 -8.00 -2.96
N VAL A 34 -15.55 -9.03 -3.65
CA VAL A 34 -15.88 -10.43 -3.37
C VAL A 34 -14.65 -11.19 -2.90
N ASP A 35 -13.62 -11.32 -3.74
CA ASP A 35 -12.49 -12.20 -3.47
C ASP A 35 -11.58 -11.62 -2.37
N VAL A 36 -11.13 -10.36 -2.55
CA VAL A 36 -10.27 -9.70 -1.55
C VAL A 36 -11.03 -9.50 -0.23
N ALA A 37 -12.27 -9.00 -0.30
CA ALA A 37 -13.12 -8.82 0.89
C ALA A 37 -13.27 -10.11 1.72
N THR A 38 -13.47 -11.26 1.06
CA THR A 38 -13.60 -12.56 1.73
C THR A 38 -12.33 -12.95 2.50
N LEU A 39 -11.14 -12.64 1.96
CA LEU A 39 -9.88 -12.92 2.63
C LEU A 39 -9.63 -12.03 3.84
N LEU A 40 -10.20 -10.81 3.84
CA LEU A 40 -10.02 -9.84 4.92
C LEU A 40 -10.96 -10.06 6.13
N VAL A 41 -11.98 -10.93 6.02
CA VAL A 41 -13.02 -11.13 7.06
C VAL A 41 -12.45 -11.37 8.46
N ASN A 42 -11.31 -12.05 8.57
CA ASN A 42 -10.67 -12.36 9.85
C ASN A 42 -9.32 -11.66 10.03
N CYS A 43 -9.03 -10.66 9.20
CA CYS A 43 -7.79 -9.89 9.24
C CYS A 43 -8.00 -8.62 10.07
N LYS A 44 -7.02 -8.31 10.92
CA LYS A 44 -6.94 -7.02 11.59
C LYS A 44 -6.26 -6.01 10.67
N VAL A 45 -7.04 -5.37 9.81
CA VAL A 45 -6.56 -4.30 8.95
C VAL A 45 -6.28 -3.07 9.82
N VAL A 46 -5.06 -2.54 9.71
CA VAL A 46 -4.63 -1.33 10.43
C VAL A 46 -4.63 -0.09 9.53
N GLY A 47 -4.59 -0.29 8.21
CA GLY A 47 -4.68 0.75 7.20
C GLY A 47 -4.48 0.18 5.81
N HIS A 48 -4.57 1.04 4.80
CA HIS A 48 -4.36 0.69 3.40
C HIS A 48 -3.78 1.87 2.63
N ASP A 49 -3.15 1.56 1.51
CA ASP A 49 -2.81 2.50 0.45
C ASP A 49 -3.27 1.93 -0.89
N ILE A 50 -3.63 2.84 -1.81
CA ILE A 50 -4.12 2.51 -3.14
C ILE A 50 -3.29 3.31 -4.14
N ASP A 51 -2.87 2.65 -5.22
CA ASP A 51 -2.39 3.31 -6.42
C ASP A 51 -3.59 3.55 -7.33
N GLU A 52 -4.05 4.78 -7.38
CA GLU A 52 -5.23 5.17 -8.17
C GLU A 52 -5.04 4.96 -9.69
N SER A 53 -3.79 4.92 -10.15
CA SER A 53 -3.48 4.78 -11.59
C SER A 53 -3.61 3.34 -12.08
N THR A 54 -3.22 2.37 -11.26
CA THR A 54 -3.27 0.94 -11.59
C THR A 54 -4.45 0.23 -10.93
N GLY A 55 -4.98 0.79 -9.86
CA GLY A 55 -5.93 0.13 -8.97
C GLY A 55 -5.29 -0.92 -8.07
N ALA A 56 -3.96 -1.04 -8.02
CA ALA A 56 -3.28 -1.89 -7.05
C ALA A 56 -3.45 -1.32 -5.64
N SER A 57 -3.42 -2.20 -4.63
CA SER A 57 -3.54 -1.76 -3.24
C SER A 57 -2.59 -2.51 -2.32
N LEU A 58 -2.11 -1.81 -1.30
CA LEU A 58 -1.32 -2.35 -0.21
C LEU A 58 -2.12 -2.27 1.09
N ILE A 59 -2.49 -3.42 1.65
CA ILE A 59 -3.30 -3.51 2.87
C ILE A 59 -2.37 -3.85 4.02
N PHE A 60 -2.32 -2.99 5.03
CA PHE A 60 -1.50 -3.17 6.21
C PHE A 60 -2.26 -3.98 7.25
N LEU A 61 -1.64 -5.06 7.70
CA LEU A 61 -2.07 -5.90 8.81
C LEU A 61 -1.13 -5.70 10.00
N GLU A 62 -1.47 -6.23 11.18
CA GLU A 62 -0.65 -6.08 12.39
C GLU A 62 0.81 -6.53 12.20
N LYS A 63 1.04 -7.61 11.43
CA LYS A 63 2.35 -8.27 11.29
C LYS A 63 2.80 -8.49 9.85
N SER A 64 2.09 -7.94 8.88
CA SER A 64 2.34 -8.14 7.46
C SER A 64 1.63 -7.12 6.59
N VAL A 65 1.95 -7.12 5.30
CA VAL A 65 1.15 -6.45 4.27
C VAL A 65 0.60 -7.47 3.28
N LEU A 66 -0.58 -7.19 2.75
CA LEU A 66 -1.16 -7.89 1.60
C LEU A 66 -1.18 -6.92 0.42
N MET A 67 -0.42 -7.23 -0.62
CA MET A 67 -0.45 -6.52 -1.90
C MET A 67 -1.47 -7.17 -2.82
N CYS A 68 -2.41 -6.39 -3.34
CA CYS A 68 -3.43 -6.83 -4.28
C CYS A 68 -3.18 -6.18 -5.64
N CYS A 69 -2.98 -6.99 -6.67
CA CYS A 69 -2.68 -6.56 -8.03
C CYS A 69 -3.83 -6.94 -8.96
N CYS A 70 -4.86 -6.11 -9.04
CA CYS A 70 -6.11 -6.42 -9.76
C CYS A 70 -5.91 -6.73 -11.25
N ASP A 71 -4.87 -6.21 -11.90
CA ASP A 71 -4.55 -6.49 -13.30
C ASP A 71 -4.13 -7.94 -13.53
N SER A 72 -3.46 -8.53 -12.55
CA SER A 72 -2.97 -9.90 -12.59
C SER A 72 -3.86 -10.87 -11.80
N GLY A 73 -4.82 -10.35 -11.02
CA GLY A 73 -5.63 -11.11 -10.08
C GLY A 73 -4.83 -11.73 -8.93
N LYS A 74 -3.61 -11.27 -8.68
CA LYS A 74 -2.72 -11.82 -7.67
C LYS A 74 -2.82 -11.08 -6.34
N MET A 75 -2.60 -11.83 -5.27
CA MET A 75 -2.49 -11.35 -3.90
C MET A 75 -1.20 -11.89 -3.29
N HIS A 76 -0.32 -11.00 -2.85
CA HIS A 76 0.98 -11.35 -2.30
C HIS A 76 1.07 -10.90 -0.85
N HIS A 77 1.41 -11.81 0.05
CA HIS A 77 1.53 -11.54 1.47
C HIS A 77 3.00 -11.45 1.88
N TYR A 78 3.39 -10.33 2.49
CA TYR A 78 4.76 -10.08 2.94
C TYR A 78 4.81 -9.86 4.46
N PRO A 79 5.56 -10.69 5.22
CA PRO A 79 5.77 -10.49 6.64
C PRO A 79 6.47 -9.16 6.94
N LYS A 80 6.00 -8.43 7.96
CA LYS A 80 6.51 -7.11 8.38
C LYS A 80 8.02 -7.08 8.62
N HIS A 81 8.57 -8.14 9.22
CA HIS A 81 10.00 -8.25 9.53
C HIS A 81 10.91 -8.46 8.31
N LEU A 82 10.34 -8.68 7.12
CA LEU A 82 11.06 -8.79 5.84
C LEU A 82 10.87 -7.55 4.96
N LEU A 83 10.17 -6.53 5.46
CA LEU A 83 9.94 -5.30 4.73
C LEU A 83 11.05 -4.30 5.02
N HIS A 84 11.49 -3.63 3.98
CA HIS A 84 12.43 -2.53 4.03
C HIS A 84 11.71 -1.26 3.60
N CYS A 85 12.03 -0.13 4.23
CA CYS A 85 11.57 1.19 3.82
C CYS A 85 12.77 2.02 3.41
N PHE A 86 12.79 2.49 2.18
CA PHE A 86 13.83 3.37 1.64
C PHE A 86 13.25 4.76 1.42
N VAL A 87 14.06 5.79 1.69
CA VAL A 87 13.70 7.19 1.47
C VAL A 87 14.92 7.90 0.89
N ASP A 88 14.80 8.37 -0.34
CA ASP A 88 15.83 9.10 -1.06
C ASP A 88 15.38 10.55 -1.26
N ASP A 89 16.09 11.48 -0.62
CA ASP A 89 15.91 12.91 -0.82
C ASP A 89 16.98 13.44 -1.76
N LYS A 90 16.57 13.85 -2.97
CA LYS A 90 17.46 14.25 -4.06
C LYS A 90 17.34 15.74 -4.38
N ARG A 91 16.69 16.54 -3.52
CA ARG A 91 16.47 17.98 -3.76
C ARG A 91 17.75 18.78 -3.94
N ASP A 92 18.83 18.38 -3.28
CA ASP A 92 20.16 19.01 -3.39
C ASP A 92 21.02 18.43 -4.53
N GLY A 93 20.51 17.42 -5.25
CA GLY A 93 21.24 16.75 -6.32
C GLY A 93 21.20 17.53 -7.64
N HIS A 94 22.37 17.86 -8.20
CA HIS A 94 22.45 18.68 -9.41
C HIS A 94 22.23 17.93 -10.74
N ASP A 95 22.05 16.61 -10.72
CA ASP A 95 21.82 15.81 -11.93
C ASP A 95 20.90 14.64 -11.61
N ASN A 96 19.59 14.81 -11.80
CA ASN A 96 18.67 13.67 -11.85
C ASN A 96 17.93 13.63 -13.20
N PRO A 97 18.30 12.71 -14.12
CA PRO A 97 17.80 12.71 -15.50
C PRO A 97 16.30 12.40 -15.62
N ASP A 98 15.71 11.79 -14.60
CA ASP A 98 14.27 11.51 -14.50
C ASP A 98 13.48 12.66 -13.83
N GLY A 99 14.15 13.67 -13.28
CA GLY A 99 13.51 14.79 -12.59
C GLY A 99 12.90 14.43 -11.22
N VAL A 100 13.17 13.24 -10.69
CA VAL A 100 12.67 12.84 -9.36
C VAL A 100 13.44 13.57 -8.27
N ILE A 101 12.75 14.28 -7.38
CA ILE A 101 13.40 15.06 -6.31
C ILE A 101 13.27 14.39 -4.94
N PHE A 102 12.31 13.48 -4.79
CA PHE A 102 12.07 12.72 -3.56
C PHE A 102 11.44 11.39 -3.93
N LYS A 103 11.95 10.29 -3.38
CA LYS A 103 11.41 8.95 -3.58
C LYS A 103 11.29 8.24 -2.24
N ALA A 104 10.23 7.49 -2.06
CA ALA A 104 10.13 6.51 -1.00
C ALA A 104 9.63 5.17 -1.53
N GLU A 105 10.07 4.09 -0.90
CA GLU A 105 9.77 2.73 -1.34
C GLU A 105 9.58 1.80 -0.14
N LEU A 106 8.52 0.99 -0.16
CA LEU A 106 8.44 -0.25 0.61
C LEU A 106 8.85 -1.42 -0.28
N PHE A 107 9.85 -2.16 0.19
CA PHE A 107 10.48 -3.23 -0.57
C PHE A 107 10.51 -4.56 0.20
N SER A 108 10.28 -5.66 -0.51
CA SER A 108 10.52 -7.01 0.01
C SER A 108 10.71 -8.00 -1.12
N ILE A 109 11.41 -9.10 -0.87
CA ILE A 109 11.60 -10.18 -1.82
C ILE A 109 11.25 -11.52 -1.18
N SER A 110 10.43 -12.31 -1.86
CA SER A 110 10.10 -13.67 -1.46
C SER A 110 11.08 -14.68 -2.09
N PRO A 111 11.25 -15.88 -1.49
CA PRO A 111 12.09 -16.93 -2.06
C PRO A 111 11.67 -17.42 -3.45
N SER A 112 10.43 -17.15 -3.87
CA SER A 112 9.90 -17.50 -5.19
C SER A 112 10.02 -16.35 -6.20
N GLU A 113 10.95 -15.41 -5.96
CA GLU A 113 11.20 -14.21 -6.78
C GLU A 113 10.01 -13.23 -6.85
N GLU A 114 9.02 -13.35 -5.97
CA GLU A 114 7.95 -12.34 -5.91
C GLU A 114 8.45 -11.13 -5.12
N GLN A 115 8.31 -9.94 -5.70
CA GLN A 115 8.83 -8.71 -5.13
C GLN A 115 7.68 -7.77 -4.77
N LEU A 116 7.74 -7.24 -3.55
CA LEU A 116 7.03 -6.01 -3.21
C LEU A 116 7.95 -4.86 -3.60
N CYS A 117 7.45 -3.98 -4.47
CA CYS A 117 8.09 -2.72 -4.85
C CYS A 117 6.97 -1.68 -4.89
N TRP A 118 6.70 -1.05 -3.74
CA TRP A 118 5.63 -0.06 -3.58
C TRP A 118 6.26 1.32 -3.44
N GLU A 119 6.19 2.11 -4.51
CA GLU A 119 6.95 3.35 -4.65
C GLU A 119 6.07 4.60 -4.68
N GLU A 120 6.61 5.68 -4.12
CA GLU A 120 6.06 7.04 -4.20
C GLU A 120 7.15 7.98 -4.68
N VAL A 121 6.90 8.68 -5.80
CA VAL A 121 7.87 9.57 -6.44
C VAL A 121 7.33 10.99 -6.55
N CYS A 122 8.15 11.97 -6.20
CA CYS A 122 7.85 13.38 -6.37
C CYS A 122 8.73 13.98 -7.46
N HIS A 123 8.13 14.80 -8.31
CA HIS A 123 8.84 15.62 -9.31
C HIS A 123 8.70 17.13 -8.99
N SER A 124 8.00 17.47 -7.91
CA SER A 124 7.76 18.84 -7.46
C SER A 124 7.80 18.92 -5.94
N GLU A 125 8.39 19.98 -5.39
CA GLU A 125 8.53 20.18 -3.95
C GLU A 125 7.17 20.22 -3.23
N ILE A 126 6.13 20.67 -3.94
CA ILE A 126 4.75 20.75 -3.41
C ILE A 126 4.20 19.36 -3.06
N GLN A 127 4.67 18.29 -3.72
CA GLN A 127 4.23 16.92 -3.48
C GLN A 127 4.92 16.28 -2.27
N VAL A 128 6.12 16.76 -1.92
CA VAL A 128 6.99 16.15 -0.91
C VAL A 128 6.31 16.00 0.46
N PRO A 129 5.60 17.01 1.01
CA PRO A 129 4.93 16.85 2.30
C PRO A 129 3.89 15.72 2.33
N ASN A 130 3.18 15.49 1.23
CA ASN A 130 2.17 14.43 1.14
C ASN A 130 2.84 13.05 1.19
N VAL A 131 3.92 12.86 0.43
CA VAL A 131 4.69 11.60 0.45
C VAL A 131 5.36 11.41 1.81
N GLN A 132 5.94 12.44 2.41
CA GLN A 132 6.49 12.36 3.77
C GLN A 132 5.44 11.94 4.81
N ASN A 133 4.21 12.44 4.71
CA ASN A 133 3.12 12.01 5.58
C ASN A 133 2.84 10.50 5.38
N LYS A 134 2.73 10.04 4.14
CA LYS A 134 2.53 8.61 3.81
C LYS A 134 3.65 7.72 4.36
N VAL A 135 4.91 8.11 4.12
CA VAL A 135 6.10 7.41 4.62
C VAL A 135 6.16 7.40 6.15
N SER A 136 5.76 8.48 6.82
CA SER A 136 5.73 8.51 8.28
C SER A 136 4.73 7.49 8.85
N ARG A 137 3.60 7.25 8.17
CA ARG A 137 2.65 6.18 8.51
C ARG A 137 3.28 4.79 8.30
N TRP A 138 4.00 4.57 7.19
CA TRP A 138 4.72 3.32 6.95
C TRP A 138 5.76 3.04 8.03
N LEU A 139 6.60 4.03 8.36
CA LEU A 139 7.62 3.92 9.39
C LEU A 139 7.00 3.70 10.77
N SER A 140 5.94 4.42 11.12
CA SER A 140 5.22 4.21 12.38
C SER A 140 4.67 2.80 12.47
N TRP A 141 4.13 2.27 11.37
CA TRP A 141 3.65 0.90 11.33
C TRP A 141 4.80 -0.09 11.43
N LEU A 142 5.90 0.05 10.67
CA LEU A 142 7.06 -0.84 10.71
C LEU A 142 7.70 -0.94 12.10
N ASN A 143 7.62 0.12 12.91
CA ASN A 143 8.23 0.20 14.24
C ASN A 143 7.26 -0.08 15.41
N SER A 144 6.01 -0.47 15.14
CA SER A 144 5.04 -0.86 16.18
C SER A 144 5.18 -2.31 16.66
#